data_AF-A0A0F9JFP1-F1
#
_entry.id   AF-A0A0F9JFP1-F1
#
_cell.length_a   1.000
_cell.length_b   1.000
_cell.length_c   1.000
_cell.angle_alpha   90.00
_cell.angle_beta   90.00
_cell.angle_gamma   90.00
#
_symmetry.space_group_name_H-M   'P 1'
#
loop_
_entity.id
_entity.type
_entity.pdbx_description
1 polymer ?
#
loop_
_entity_poly.entity_id
_entity_poly.type
_entity_poly.pdbx_seq_one_letter_code
_entity_poly.pdbx_strand_id
1 'polypeptide(L)'
;MTWTTRVASRPIFQWAGTNQHGDRYKIEERKNFRIAKLSSNCNSVPDMQTLILLSYRLDVPVQYDFNDGVAFIEVVSVGAI
;
A
#
# COMPACT_ATOMS: atom_id res chain seq x y z
N MET A 1 7.44 1.37 -17.67
CA MET A 1 7.25 1.35 -16.20
C MET A 1 7.49 2.72 -15.57
N THR A 2 6.75 3.04 -14.51
CA THR A 2 6.86 4.30 -13.76
C THR A 2 6.97 4.02 -12.26
N TRP A 3 7.90 4.69 -11.57
CA TRP A 3 8.08 4.58 -10.13
C TRP A 3 7.59 5.85 -9.44
N THR A 4 6.79 5.69 -8.39
CA THR A 4 6.31 6.80 -7.56
C THR A 4 6.43 6.44 -6.08
N THR A 5 6.71 7.43 -5.24
CA THR A 5 6.79 7.26 -3.78
C THR A 5 5.85 8.22 -3.10
N ARG A 6 5.06 7.73 -2.16
CA ARG A 6 4.19 8.56 -1.31
C ARG A 6 4.40 8.23 0.16
N VAL A 7 4.13 9.20 1.02
CA VAL A 7 4.10 8.99 2.47
C VAL A 7 2.64 8.90 2.89
N ALA A 8 2.28 7.84 3.60
CA ALA A 8 0.94 7.65 4.16
C ALA A 8 1.03 7.64 5.68
N SER A 9 0.09 8.32 6.34
CA SER A 9 0.00 8.33 7.81
C SER A 9 -1.18 7.46 8.25
N ARG A 10 -0.93 6.49 9.13
CA ARG A 10 -1.97 5.64 9.72
C ARG A 10 -2.08 5.91 11.22
N PRO A 11 -3.25 6.33 11.73
CA PRO A 11 -3.47 6.42 13.16
C PRO A 11 -3.52 5.02 13.79
N ILE A 12 -2.87 4.87 14.93
CA ILE A 12 -3.01 3.71 15.81
C ILE A 12 -3.98 4.10 16.92
N PHE A 13 -4.97 3.24 17.09
CA PHE A 13 -6.02 3.42 18.07
C PHE A 13 -5.86 2.42 19.20
N GLN A 14 -5.97 2.91 20.43
CA GLN A 14 -6.04 2.09 21.62
C GLN A 14 -7.47 2.11 22.15
N TRP A 15 -8.00 0.93 22.49
CA TRP A 15 -9.30 0.84 23.14
C TRP A 15 -9.26 1.55 24.49
N ALA A 16 -10.22 2.44 24.72
CA ALA A 16 -10.28 3.26 25.92
C ALA A 16 -11.37 2.79 26.90
N GLY A 17 -12.44 2.16 26.38
CA GLY A 17 -13.59 1.73 27.17
C GLY A 17 -14.85 1.62 26.33
N THR A 18 -15.90 1.03 26.90
CA THR A 18 -17.22 0.93 26.26
C THR A 18 -18.24 1.73 27.07
N ASN A 19 -19.12 2.48 26.40
CA ASN A 19 -20.25 3.16 27.05
C ASN A 19 -21.57 2.80 26.35
N GLN A 20 -22.67 3.43 26.78
CA GLN A 20 -24.02 3.22 26.19
C GLN A 20 -24.11 3.55 24.68
N HIS A 21 -23.11 4.20 24.11
CA HIS A 21 -23.01 4.53 22.69
C HIS A 21 -22.00 3.66 21.93
N GLY A 22 -21.43 2.64 22.58
CA GLY A 22 -20.49 1.68 21.98
C GLY A 22 -19.05 1.85 22.45
N ASP A 23 -18.14 1.23 21.70
CA ASP A 23 -16.71 1.24 22.00
C ASP A 23 -16.05 2.57 21.68
N ARG A 24 -15.23 3.04 22.61
CA ARG A 24 -14.43 4.25 22.47
C ARG A 24 -12.98 3.87 22.26
N TYR A 25 -12.39 4.48 21.25
CA TYR A 25 -10.98 4.34 20.92
C TYR A 25 -10.30 5.71 21.01
N LYS A 26 -9.10 5.76 21.58
CA LYS A 26 -8.25 6.95 21.61
C LYS A 26 -7.12 6.80 20.60
N ILE A 27 -6.77 7.87 19.91
CA ILE A 27 -5.56 7.89 19.07
C ILE A 27 -4.35 7.91 20.00
N GLU A 28 -3.53 6.87 19.91
CA GLU A 28 -2.31 6.72 20.70
C GLU A 28 -1.12 7.36 19.97
N GLU A 29 -0.95 7.01 18.69
CA GLU A 29 0.16 7.45 17.87
C GLU A 29 -0.29 7.57 16.39
N ARG A 30 0.44 8.35 15.60
CA ARG A 30 0.35 8.32 14.13
C ARG A 30 1.66 7.80 13.56
N LYS A 31 1.60 6.66 12.87
CA LYS A 31 2.77 6.08 12.20
C LYS A 31 2.78 6.49 10.73
N ASN A 32 3.91 7.00 10.26
CA ASN A 32 4.10 7.35 8.86
C ASN A 32 4.81 6.22 8.14
N PHE A 33 4.30 5.81 6.99
CA PHE A 33 4.86 4.76 6.16
C PHE A 33 5.27 5.34 4.81
N ARG A 34 6.43 4.93 4.29
CA ARG A 34 6.77 5.17 2.89
C ARG A 34 6.20 4.04 2.06
N ILE A 35 5.42 4.40 1.06
CA ILE A 35 4.84 3.48 0.09
C ILE A 35 5.50 3.78 -1.26
N ALA A 36 6.15 2.77 -1.81
CA ALA A 36 6.66 2.79 -3.16
C ALA A 36 5.67 2.08 -4.09
N LYS A 37 5.26 2.73 -5.18
CA LYS A 37 4.37 2.19 -6.20
C LYS A 37 5.13 2.10 -7.52
N LEU A 38 5.29 0.88 -8.03
CA LEU A 38 5.75 0.61 -9.38
C LEU A 38 4.56 0.30 -10.26
N SER A 39 4.33 1.09 -11.30
CA SER A 39 3.25 0.90 -12.25
C SER A 39 3.75 0.58 -13.66
N SER A 40 2.96 -0.21 -14.36
CA SER A 40 3.16 -0.63 -15.75
C SER A 40 1.85 -0.52 -16.52
N ASN A 41 1.93 -0.20 -17.81
CA ASN A 41 0.80 -0.35 -18.71
C ASN A 41 0.54 -1.85 -18.95
N CYS A 42 -0.73 -2.28 -18.86
CA CYS A 42 -1.12 -3.68 -19.06
C CYS A 42 -0.82 -4.19 -20.49
N ASN A 43 -0.72 -3.29 -21.48
CA ASN A 43 -0.42 -3.66 -22.87
C ASN A 43 1.06 -3.95 -23.12
N SER A 44 1.95 -3.57 -22.19
CA SER A 44 3.39 -3.81 -22.32
C SER A 44 3.76 -5.18 -21.73
N VAL A 45 3.83 -6.19 -22.59
CA VAL A 45 4.28 -7.55 -22.21
C VAL A 45 5.61 -7.58 -21.45
N PRO A 46 6.70 -6.93 -21.91
CA PRO A 46 7.98 -6.98 -21.18
C PRO A 46 7.90 -6.33 -19.80
N ASP A 47 7.12 -5.25 -19.68
CA ASP A 47 6.97 -4.58 -18.39
C ASP A 47 6.13 -5.41 -17.42
N MET A 48 5.05 -6.05 -17.91
CA MET A 48 4.20 -6.94 -17.12
C MET A 48 4.96 -8.16 -16.60
N GLN A 49 5.82 -8.76 -17.43
CA GLN A 49 6.68 -9.88 -17.00
C GLN A 49 7.59 -9.47 -15.83
N THR A 50 8.23 -8.31 -15.96
CA THR A 50 9.10 -7.78 -14.91
C THR A 50 8.31 -7.49 -13.62
N LEU A 51 7.11 -6.92 -13.75
CA LEU A 51 6.24 -6.61 -12.62
C LEU A 51 5.81 -7.89 -11.87
N ILE A 52 5.44 -8.95 -12.59
CA ILE A 52 5.06 -10.26 -12.03
C ILE A 52 6.26 -10.92 -11.32
N LEU A 53 7.45 -10.87 -11.92
CA LEU A 53 8.67 -11.41 -11.30
C LEU A 53 9.03 -10.67 -10.01
N LEU A 54 8.89 -9.34 -10.01
CA LEU A 54 9.11 -8.52 -8.81
C LEU A 54 8.07 -8.81 -7.73
N SER A 55 6.80 -8.94 -8.11
CA SER A 55 5.71 -9.34 -7.20
C SER A 55 6.03 -10.65 -6.48
N TYR A 56 6.46 -11.67 -7.24
CA TYR A 56 6.83 -12.96 -6.67
C TYR A 56 8.04 -12.85 -5.72
N ARG A 57 9.08 -12.09 -6.11
CA ARG A 57 10.30 -11.94 -5.30
C ARG A 57 10.08 -11.15 -4.01
N LEU A 58 9.17 -10.18 -4.03
CA LEU A 58 8.88 -9.30 -2.91
C LEU A 58 7.70 -9.81 -2.05
N ASP A 59 7.03 -10.88 -2.47
CA ASP A 59 5.81 -11.39 -1.87
C ASP A 59 4.72 -10.32 -1.73
N VAL A 60 4.50 -9.55 -2.81
CA VAL A 60 3.52 -8.47 -2.88
C VAL A 60 2.55 -8.76 -4.03
N PRO A 61 1.22 -8.66 -3.83
CA PRO A 61 0.26 -8.90 -4.90
C PRO A 61 0.32 -7.82 -5.99
N VAL A 62 0.16 -8.24 -7.25
CA VAL A 62 -0.09 -7.32 -8.36
C VAL A 62 -1.54 -6.84 -8.30
N GLN A 63 -1.72 -5.53 -8.33
CA GLN A 63 -3.03 -4.88 -8.41
C GLN A 63 -3.26 -4.36 -9.83
N TYR A 64 -4.51 -4.37 -10.27
CA TYR A 64 -4.92 -3.91 -11.59
C TYR A 64 -5.91 -2.76 -11.45
N ASP A 65 -5.59 -1.64 -12.07
CA ASP A 65 -6.51 -0.54 -12.30
C ASP A 65 -7.09 -0.66 -13.72
N PHE A 66 -8.32 -1.18 -13.79
CA PHE A 66 -9.01 -1.40 -15.05
C PHE A 66 -9.51 -0.11 -15.70
N ASN A 67 -9.58 1.00 -14.96
CA ASN A 67 -10.00 2.29 -15.54
C ASN A 67 -8.88 2.86 -16.41
N ASP A 68 -7.65 2.80 -15.91
CA ASP A 68 -6.48 3.37 -16.58
C ASP A 68 -5.68 2.34 -17.39
N GLY A 69 -6.04 1.06 -17.31
CA GLY A 69 -5.31 -0.03 -17.98
C GLY A 69 -3.89 -0.20 -17.44
N VAL A 70 -3.73 -0.03 -16.13
CA VAL A 70 -2.44 -0.03 -15.42
C VAL A 70 -2.39 -1.16 -14.41
N ALA A 71 -1.29 -1.92 -14.40
CA ALA A 71 -0.96 -2.85 -13.33
C ALA A 71 0.09 -2.21 -12.42
N PHE A 72 0.04 -2.49 -11.12
CA PHE A 72 1.02 -1.96 -10.18
C PHE A 72 1.26 -2.88 -8.98
N ILE A 73 2.41 -2.71 -8.34
CA ILE A 73 2.73 -3.27 -7.03
C ILE A 73 2.99 -2.13 -6.04
N GLU A 74 2.59 -2.30 -4.79
CA GLU A 74 2.88 -1.36 -3.71
C GLU A 74 3.73 -2.02 -2.63
N VAL A 75 4.91 -1.45 -2.36
CA VAL A 75 5.83 -1.93 -1.31
C VAL A 75 5.82 -0.91 -0.17
N VAL A 76 5.59 -1.40 1.05
CA VAL A 76 5.51 -0.57 2.26
C VAL A 76 6.80 -0.73 3.07
N SER A 77 7.34 0.37 3.59
CA SER A 77 8.49 0.32 4.50
C SER A 77 8.14 -0.42 5.80
N VAL A 78 9.02 -1.34 6.21
CA VAL A 78 8.85 -2.13 7.47
C VAL A 78 8.96 -1.23 8.71
N GLY A 79 9.63 -0.09 8.60
CA GLY A 79 9.72 0.93 9.64
C GLY A 79 8.79 2.11 9.39
N ALA A 80 8.16 2.60 10.46
CA ALA A 80 7.54 3.91 10.46
C ALA A 80 8.62 5.00 10.57
N ILE A 81 8.38 6.18 9.98
CA ILE A 81 9.28 7.35 10.02
C ILE A 81 8.79 8.35 11.05
#